data_AF-A0A2I0TG98-F1
#
_entry.id   AF-A0A2I0TG98-F1
#
_cell.length_a   1.000
_cell.length_b   1.000
_cell.length_c   1.000
_cell.angle_alpha   90.00
_cell.angle_beta   90.00
_cell.angle_gamma   90.00
#
_symmetry.space_group_name_H-M   'P 1'
#
loop_
_entity.id
_entity.type
_entity.pdbx_description
1 polymer ?
#
loop_
_entity_poly.entity_id
_entity_poly.type
_entity_poly.pdbx_seq_one_letter_code
_entity_poly.pdbx_strand_id
1 'polypeptide(L)' 'MWERHLKGLGGLVLLRQEGVEILCEHPRFRIFVDGHQLFDFYHRIETLSAIDTIKINGDLQLTKLG' A
#
# COMPACT_ATOMS: atom_id res chain seq x y z
N MET A 1 -21.17 -10.02 10.82
CA MET A 1 -22.56 -10.50 10.52
C MET A 1 -23.02 -10.10 9.09
N TRP A 2 -22.11 -9.83 8.14
CA TRP A 2 -22.47 -9.50 6.75
C TRP A 2 -21.88 -10.46 5.70
N GLU A 3 -21.01 -11.41 6.10
CA GLU A 3 -20.34 -12.35 5.19
C GLU A 3 -21.17 -13.58 4.80
N ARG A 4 -22.34 -13.82 5.42
CA ARG A 4 -23.11 -15.05 5.21
C ARG A 4 -23.97 -15.08 3.94
N HIS A 5 -23.99 -14.02 3.13
CA HIS A 5 -24.92 -13.92 1.99
C HIS A 5 -24.30 -14.16 0.60
N LEU A 6 -23.03 -14.55 0.49
CA LEU A 6 -22.36 -14.73 -0.82
C LEU A 6 -22.10 -16.19 -1.22
N LYS A 7 -22.73 -17.17 -0.57
CA LYS A 7 -22.63 -18.59 -1.00
C LYS A 7 -23.64 -18.91 -2.10
N GLY A 8 -23.39 -18.44 -3.33
CA GLY A 8 -24.29 -18.75 -4.45
C GLY A 8 -23.80 -18.42 -5.87
N LEU A 9 -22.68 -17.73 -6.04
CA LEU A 9 -22.14 -17.40 -7.36
C LEU A 9 -20.81 -18.11 -7.55
N GLY A 10 -20.76 -19.03 -8.52
CA GLY A 10 -19.51 -19.61 -8.98
C GLY A 10 -18.56 -18.51 -9.44
N GLY A 11 -17.35 -18.49 -8.88
CA GLY A 11 -16.24 -17.69 -9.39
C GLY A 11 -16.30 -16.19 -9.08
N LEU A 12 -16.42 -15.80 -7.81
CA LEU A 12 -15.89 -14.50 -7.40
C LEU A 12 -14.97 -14.69 -6.20
N VAL A 13 -13.71 -15.02 -6.49
CA VAL A 13 -12.63 -14.71 -5.58
C VAL A 13 -12.56 -13.20 -5.54
N LEU A 14 -13.06 -12.58 -4.48
CA LEU A 14 -12.68 -11.21 -4.16
C LEU A 14 -11.18 -11.25 -3.86
N LEU A 15 -10.36 -11.11 -4.91
CA LEU A 15 -8.94 -10.89 -4.78
C LEU A 15 -8.81 -9.52 -4.13
N ARG A 16 -8.77 -9.50 -2.80
CA ARG A 16 -8.40 -8.30 -2.06
C ARG A 16 -7.00 -7.94 -2.54
N GLN A 17 -6.92 -6.86 -3.29
CA GLN A 17 -5.64 -6.29 -3.71
C GLN A 17 -5.13 -5.53 -2.49
N GLU A 18 -4.15 -6.10 -1.81
CA GLU A 18 -3.50 -5.41 -0.71
C GLU A 18 -2.62 -4.30 -1.30
N GLY A 19 -2.93 -3.05 -0.95
CA GLY A 19 -2.31 -1.86 -1.52
C GLY A 19 -1.41 -1.15 -0.52
N VAL A 20 -0.22 -0.73 -0.94
CA VAL A 20 0.66 0.13 -0.14
C VAL A 20 0.74 1.51 -0.78
N GLU A 21 0.46 2.55 0.00
CA GLU A 21 0.60 3.95 -0.42
C GLU A 21 1.63 4.65 0.47
N ILE A 22 2.54 5.39 -0.17
CA ILE A 22 3.60 6.15 0.49
C ILE A 22 3.44 7.62 0.09
N LEU A 23 2.91 8.44 1.00
CA LEU A 23 2.76 9.88 0.76
C LEU A 23 4.00 10.61 1.27
N CYS A 24 4.68 11.34 0.39
CA CYS A 24 5.81 12.20 0.75
C CYS A 24 5.31 13.58 1.19
N GLU A 25 5.28 13.84 2.50
CA GLU A 25 4.86 15.11 3.05
C GLU A 25 5.94 15.72 3.92
N HIS A 26 5.89 17.03 4.19
CA HIS A 26 6.77 17.61 5.19
C HIS A 26 6.12 17.47 6.58
N PRO A 27 6.80 16.92 7.61
CA PRO A 27 8.21 16.50 7.66
C PRO A 27 8.42 14.97 7.59
N ARG A 28 7.50 14.21 6.99
CA ARG A 28 7.50 12.73 7.06
C ARG A 28 6.82 12.06 5.89
N PHE A 29 7.18 10.81 5.65
CA PHE A 29 6.36 9.90 4.87
C PHE A 29 5.19 9.38 5.72
N ARG A 30 3.99 9.33 5.14
CA ARG A 30 2.84 8.64 5.72
C ARG A 30 2.59 7.35 4.95
N ILE A 31 2.54 6.22 5.66
CA ILE A 31 2.41 4.89 5.07
C ILE A 31 1.01 4.35 5.32
N PHE A 32 0.34 3.93 4.25
CA PHE A 32 -0.98 3.30 4.31
C PHE A 32 -0.92 1.88 3.78
N VAL A 33 -1.68 1.00 4.40
CA VAL A 33 -1.97 -0.35 3.91
C VAL A 33 -3.48 -0.47 3.82
N ASP A 34 -3.98 -0.79 2.63
CA ASP A 34 -5.41 -0.88 2.34
C ASP A 34 -6.21 0.38 2.71
N GLY A 35 -5.62 1.55 2.46
CA GLY A 35 -6.22 2.84 2.80
C GLY A 35 -6.21 3.17 4.30
N HIS A 36 -5.69 2.29 5.16
CA HIS A 36 -5.53 2.54 6.59
C HIS A 36 -4.10 2.99 6.92
N GLN A 37 -3.96 4.07 7.68
CA GLN A 37 -2.64 4.54 8.10
C GLN A 37 -2.00 3.51 9.04
N LEU A 38 -0.79 3.07 8.68
CA LEU A 38 -0.01 2.13 9.47
C LEU A 38 0.96 2.88 10.41
N PHE A 39 1.82 3.73 9.85
CA PHE A 39 2.76 4.55 10.62
C PHE A 39 3.29 5.75 9.81
N ASP A 40 3.98 6.63 10.52
CA ASP A 40 4.72 7.77 9.95
C ASP A 40 6.24 7.53 10.04
N PHE A 41 6.97 7.89 8.98
CA PHE A 41 8.43 7.87 8.96
C PHE A 41 8.98 9.28 8.74
N TYR A 42 9.52 9.90 9.79
CA TYR A 42 10.11 11.23 9.71
C TYR A 42 11.34 11.24 8.81
N HIS A 43 11.44 12.29 7.99
CA HIS A 43 12.56 12.46 7.06
C HIS A 43 13.87 12.51 7.82
N ARG A 44 14.76 11.56 7.51
CA ARG A 44 16.14 11.55 8.01
C ARG A 44 17.11 12.26 7.06
N ILE A 45 16.70 12.40 5.80
CA ILE A 45 17.40 13.15 4.77
C ILE A 45 16.52 14.34 4.42
N GLU A 46 17.04 15.55 4.54
CA GLU A 46 16.27 16.78 4.31
C GLU A 46 16.12 17.11 2.82
N THR A 47 17.11 16.73 2.01
CA THR A 47 17.09 16.93 0.55
C THR A 47 16.21 15.88 -0.12
N LEU A 48 14.88 16.02 0.01
CA LEU A 48 13.91 15.04 -0.50
C LEU A 48 14.00 14.83 -2.01
N SER A 49 14.44 15.84 -2.77
CA SER A 49 14.67 15.73 -4.21
C SER A 49 15.78 14.74 -4.59
N ALA A 50 16.64 14.35 -3.65
CA ALA A 50 17.66 13.32 -3.88
C ALA A 50 17.10 11.89 -3.74
N ILE A 51 15.85 11.74 -3.29
CA ILE A 51 15.16 10.44 -3.20
C ILE A 51 14.37 10.24 -4.50
N ASP A 52 15.00 9.59 -5.48
CA ASP A 52 14.47 9.41 -6.84
C ASP A 52 14.20 7.95 -7.24
N THR A 53 14.53 7.01 -6.35
CA THR A 53 14.56 5.58 -6.67
C THR A 53 13.75 4.80 -5.65
N ILE A 54 12.80 4.00 -6.13
CA ILE A 54 12.08 2.98 -5.33
C ILE A 54 12.58 1.60 -5.75
N LYS A 55 12.96 0.79 -4.76
CA LYS A 55 13.39 -0.60 -4.99
C LYS A 55 12.44 -1.56 -4.26
N ILE A 56 11.82 -2.46 -5.01
CA ILE A 56 10.93 -3.50 -4.49
C ILE A 56 11.59 -4.85 -4.74
N ASN A 57 11.80 -5.66 -3.70
CA ASN A 57 12.38 -7.00 -3.80
C ASN A 57 11.67 -7.96 -2.84
N GLY A 58 11.74 -9.26 -3.10
CA GLY A 58 11.17 -10.31 -2.27
C GLY A 58 10.20 -11.20 -3.05
N ASP A 59 9.53 -12.11 -2.34
CA ASP A 59 8.51 -12.98 -2.92
C ASP A 59 7.16 -12.26 -2.94
N LEU A 60 6.96 -11.46 -3.99
CA LEU A 60 5.72 -10.73 -4.22
C LEU A 60 5.43 -10.60 -5.72
N GLN A 61 4.15 -10.56 -6.07
CA GLN A 61 3.70 -10.28 -7.42
C GLN A 61 3.21 -8.83 -7.48
N LEU A 62 3.92 -8.00 -8.24
CA LEU A 62 3.54 -6.62 -8.44
C LEU A 62 2.47 -6.54 -9.52
N THR A 63 1.25 -6.14 -9.14
CA THR A 63 0.11 -6.09 -10.06
C THR A 63 -0.15 -4.69 -10.61
N LYS A 64 0.26 -3.64 -9.89
CA LYS A 64 0.14 -2.23 -10.29
C LYS A 64 1.19 -1.36 -9.62
N LEU A 65 1.75 -0.43 -10.38
CA LEU A 65 2.49 0.74 -9.89
C LEU A 65 1.78 1.99 -10.41
N GLY A 66 1.65 3.02 -9.57
CA GLY A 66 0.91 4.25 -9.86
C GLY A 66 1.71 5.49 -9.54
#